data_AF-D9TQS1-F1
#
_entry.id   AF-D9TQS1-F1
#
_cell.length_a   1.000
_cell.length_b   1.000
_cell.length_c   1.000
_cell.angle_alpha   90.00
_cell.angle_beta   90.00
_cell.angle_gamma   90.00
#
_symmetry.space_group_name_H-M   'P 1'
#
loop_
_entity.id
_entity.type
_entity.pdbx_description
1 polymer ?
#
loop_
_entity_poly.entity_id
_entity_poly.type
_entity_poly.pdbx_seq_one_letter_code
_entity_poly.pdbx_strand_id
1 'polypeptide(L)'
;MFLYRLYFARCSPRWENKGVAFLFDEKEENPEYYSVIRLWKITEEQFYEIQRQEGGWYNLILELVEKDGIEIKTITGRWRDKKQAPSEEYLEVIKKGLKETTNWDDERIEAYVKKFM
;
A
#
# COMPACT_ATOMS: atom_id res chain seq x y z
N MET A 1 3.60 0.60 -14.39
CA MET A 1 2.55 1.02 -13.44
C MET A 1 1.92 -0.23 -12.88
N PHE A 2 1.64 -0.30 -11.57
CA PHE A 2 1.12 -1.52 -10.95
C PHE A 2 -0.40 -1.49 -10.96
N LEU A 3 -1.00 -2.56 -11.46
CA LEU A 3 -2.42 -2.68 -11.79
C LEU A 3 -3.29 -2.91 -10.55
N TYR A 4 -2.91 -2.43 -9.37
CA TYR A 4 -3.62 -2.72 -8.13
C TYR A 4 -4.02 -1.43 -7.42
N ARG A 5 -5.20 -1.44 -6.82
CA ARG A 5 -5.76 -0.28 -6.12
C ARG A 5 -5.54 -0.36 -4.62
N LEU A 6 -5.16 0.77 -4.03
CA LEU A 6 -5.07 0.98 -2.60
C LEU A 6 -6.45 1.15 -1.97
N TYR A 7 -6.64 0.62 -0.77
CA TYR A 7 -7.77 0.96 0.09
C TYR A 7 -7.34 0.98 1.56
N PHE A 8 -8.16 1.62 2.40
CA PHE A 8 -7.94 1.69 3.83
C PHE A 8 -8.99 0.89 4.59
N ALA A 9 -8.53 0.10 5.56
CA ALA A 9 -9.39 -0.76 6.34
C ALA A 9 -8.81 -1.02 7.73
N ARG A 10 -9.59 -1.73 8.56
CA ARG A 10 -9.27 -2.04 9.97
C ARG A 10 -9.15 -0.77 10.81
N CYS A 11 -8.89 -0.93 12.10
CA CYS A 11 -8.72 0.18 13.05
C CYS A 11 -7.41 -0.07 13.81
N SER A 12 -6.36 0.68 13.47
CA SER A 12 -5.07 0.55 14.14
C SER A 12 -4.98 1.48 15.35
N PRO A 13 -4.76 0.97 16.58
CA PRO A 13 -4.56 1.82 17.75
C PRO A 13 -3.36 2.78 17.60
N ARG A 14 -2.36 2.40 16.80
CA ARG A 14 -1.20 3.24 16.48
C ARG A 14 -1.55 4.46 15.64
N TRP A 15 -2.63 4.37 14.85
CA TRP A 15 -3.08 5.41 13.93
C TRP A 15 -4.48 5.86 14.34
N GLU A 16 -4.66 6.30 15.59
CA GLU A 16 -5.91 6.86 16.11
C GLU A 16 -7.17 5.97 15.93
N ASN A 17 -7.00 4.65 15.93
CA ASN A 17 -8.05 3.67 15.62
C ASN A 17 -8.68 3.87 14.22
N LYS A 18 -7.90 4.40 13.28
CA LYS A 18 -8.26 4.62 11.88
C LYS A 18 -7.65 3.54 10.97
N GLY A 19 -8.03 3.62 9.69
CA GLY A 19 -7.67 2.65 8.66
C GLY A 19 -6.19 2.65 8.31
N VAL A 20 -5.67 1.47 8.00
CA VAL A 20 -4.33 1.28 7.43
C VAL A 20 -4.42 0.75 6.00
N ALA A 21 -3.32 0.89 5.26
CA ALA A 21 -3.26 0.63 3.83
C ALA A 21 -3.25 -0.87 3.49
N PHE A 22 -4.09 -1.25 2.52
CA PHE A 22 -4.10 -2.57 1.89
C PHE A 22 -4.22 -2.41 0.36
N LEU A 23 -3.88 -3.46 -0.38
CA LEU A 23 -4.11 -3.54 -1.82
C LEU A 23 -5.25 -4.50 -2.08
N PHE A 24 -6.12 -4.15 -3.04
CA PHE A 24 -7.04 -5.12 -3.60
C PHE A 24 -6.25 -6.28 -4.21
N ASP A 25 -6.73 -7.50 -4.06
CA ASP A 25 -6.14 -8.71 -4.64
C ASP A 25 -6.65 -9.00 -6.07
N GLU A 26 -7.43 -8.07 -6.62
CA GLU A 26 -7.87 -8.05 -8.01
C GLU A 26 -7.16 -6.91 -8.74
N LYS A 27 -6.95 -7.10 -10.05
CA LYS A 27 -6.40 -6.03 -10.89
C LYS A 27 -7.43 -4.93 -11.06
N GLU A 28 -6.99 -3.70 -10.91
CA GLU A 28 -7.74 -2.50 -11.21
C GLU A 28 -7.74 -2.27 -12.73
N GLU A 29 -8.91 -1.97 -13.27
CA GLU A 29 -9.08 -1.69 -14.70
C GLU A 29 -8.90 -0.21 -15.00
N ASN A 30 -9.30 0.67 -14.07
CA ASN A 30 -9.18 2.11 -14.24
C ASN A 30 -7.76 2.61 -13.85
N PRO A 31 -6.95 3.10 -14.81
CA PRO A 31 -5.58 3.57 -14.56
C PRO A 31 -5.50 4.73 -13.56
N GLU A 32 -6.58 5.48 -13.35
CA GLU A 32 -6.60 6.56 -12.38
C GLU A 32 -6.42 6.10 -10.95
N TYR A 33 -6.76 4.83 -10.65
CA TYR A 33 -6.65 4.19 -9.33
C TYR A 33 -5.45 3.25 -9.21
N TYR A 34 -4.54 3.24 -10.17
CA TYR A 34 -3.31 2.46 -10.06
C TYR A 34 -2.46 2.99 -8.91
N SER A 35 -2.05 2.08 -8.03
CA SER A 35 -1.18 2.43 -6.91
C SER A 35 0.23 2.72 -7.39
N VAL A 36 0.76 3.84 -6.94
CA VAL A 36 2.20 4.12 -6.93
C VAL A 36 2.82 3.29 -5.81
N ILE A 37 3.87 2.54 -6.13
CA ILE A 37 4.60 1.73 -5.16
C ILE A 37 6.08 2.05 -5.20
N ARG A 38 6.73 1.94 -4.03
CA ARG A 38 8.18 1.96 -3.89
C ARG A 38 8.68 0.53 -3.80
N LEU A 39 9.68 0.18 -4.61
CA LEU A 39 10.28 -1.15 -4.62
C LEU A 39 11.51 -1.17 -3.72
N TRP A 40 11.62 -2.20 -2.88
CA TRP A 40 12.79 -2.47 -2.06
C TRP A 40 13.38 -3.82 -2.48
N LYS A 41 14.67 -3.85 -2.81
CA LYS A 41 15.37 -5.09 -3.13
C LYS A 41 15.91 -5.70 -1.83
N ILE A 42 15.37 -6.85 -1.46
CA ILE A 42 15.70 -7.58 -0.24
C ILE A 42 15.87 -9.08 -0.56
N THR A 43 16.44 -9.83 0.37
CA THR A 43 16.47 -11.29 0.25
C THR A 43 15.10 -11.90 0.56
N GLU A 44 14.88 -13.14 0.12
CA GLU A 44 13.66 -13.89 0.43
C GLU A 44 13.49 -14.09 1.96
N GLU A 45 14.59 -14.34 2.67
CA GLU A 45 14.58 -14.47 4.14
C GLU A 45 14.09 -13.18 4.82
N GLN A 46 14.61 -12.02 4.39
CA GLN A 46 14.17 -10.71 4.89
C GLN A 46 12.69 -10.46 4.58
N PHE A 47 12.21 -10.87 3.40
CA PHE A 47 10.81 -10.73 3.04
C PHE A 47 9.89 -11.49 4.01
N TYR A 48 10.19 -12.77 4.29
CA TYR A 48 9.40 -13.55 5.25
C TYR A 48 9.56 -13.08 6.70
N GLU A 49 10.70 -12.48 7.05
CA GLU A 49 10.84 -11.82 8.34
C GLU A 49 9.91 -10.61 8.47
N ILE A 50 9.88 -9.73 7.48
CA ILE A 50 8.95 -8.60 7.42
C ILE A 50 7.50 -9.09 7.49
N GLN A 51 7.15 -10.12 6.73
CA GLN A 51 5.80 -10.71 6.77
C GLN A 51 5.39 -11.16 8.18
N ARG A 52 6.30 -11.79 8.94
CA ARG A 52 6.03 -12.18 10.33
C ARG A 52 5.83 -10.97 11.24
N GLN A 53 6.57 -9.88 11.01
CA GLN A 53 6.50 -8.66 11.81
C GLN A 53 5.23 -7.82 11.55
N GLU A 54 4.72 -7.81 10.32
CA GLU A 54 3.48 -7.08 9.95
C GLU A 54 2.24 -7.60 10.69
N GLY A 55 2.28 -8.86 11.15
CA GLY A 55 1.23 -9.47 11.95
C GLY A 55 0.01 -9.94 11.15
N GLY A 56 -1.03 -10.39 11.87
CA GLY A 56 -2.11 -11.18 11.27
C GLY A 56 -3.03 -10.47 10.27
N TRP A 57 -2.97 -9.14 10.16
CA TRP A 57 -3.76 -8.40 9.16
C TRP A 57 -3.14 -8.45 7.76
N TYR A 58 -1.84 -8.72 7.66
CA TYR A 58 -1.08 -8.76 6.42
C TYR A 58 -0.73 -10.22 6.09
N ASN A 59 -1.76 -11.07 5.99
CA ASN A 59 -1.65 -12.52 5.85
C ASN A 59 -1.65 -13.03 4.40
N LEU A 60 -1.75 -12.13 3.41
CA LEU A 60 -1.76 -12.46 1.99
C LEU A 60 -0.50 -11.94 1.32
N ILE A 61 0.26 -12.81 0.67
CA ILE A 61 1.33 -12.41 -0.24
C ILE A 61 0.72 -12.30 -1.64
N LEU A 62 0.90 -11.15 -2.29
CA LEU A 62 0.54 -10.95 -3.69
C LEU A 62 1.80 -10.87 -4.54
N GLU A 63 1.85 -11.72 -5.57
CA GLU A 63 2.82 -11.65 -6.64
C GLU A 63 2.33 -10.65 -7.68
N LEU A 64 3.04 -9.54 -7.83
CA LEU A 64 2.60 -8.45 -8.68
C LEU A 64 2.99 -8.70 -10.13
N VAL A 65 4.29 -8.78 -10.40
CA VAL A 65 4.91 -9.04 -11.71
C VAL A 65 6.37 -9.49 -11.50
N GLU A 66 6.98 -10.06 -12.54
CA GLU A 66 8.44 -10.15 -12.64
C GLU A 66 8.99 -8.91 -13.36
N LYS A 67 10.13 -8.39 -12.88
CA LYS A 67 10.86 -7.32 -13.55
C LYS A 67 12.35 -7.59 -13.50
N ASP A 68 13.01 -7.59 -14.66
CA ASP A 68 14.46 -7.80 -14.80
C ASP A 68 14.95 -9.11 -14.13
N GLY A 69 14.15 -10.18 -14.22
CA GLY A 69 14.43 -11.47 -13.58
C GLY A 69 14.23 -11.49 -12.06
N ILE A 70 13.64 -10.44 -11.49
CA ILE A 70 13.34 -10.33 -10.05
C ILE A 70 11.83 -10.31 -9.87
N GLU A 71 11.33 -11.24 -9.06
CA GLU A 71 9.92 -11.26 -8.65
C GLU A 71 9.60 -10.07 -7.75
N ILE A 72 8.52 -9.36 -8.06
CA ILE A 72 7.99 -8.30 -7.22
C ILE A 72 6.80 -8.84 -6.43
N LYS A 73 6.97 -8.92 -5.12
CA LYS A 73 5.95 -9.36 -4.16
C LYS A 73 5.56 -8.21 -3.23
N THR A 74 4.36 -8.30 -2.69
CA THR A 74 3.89 -7.43 -1.62
C THR A 74 3.09 -8.22 -0.59
N ILE A 75 2.90 -7.64 0.58
CA ILE A 75 2.17 -8.24 1.69
C ILE A 75 0.91 -7.40 1.92
N THR A 76 -0.24 -8.04 1.98
CA THR A 76 -1.55 -7.37 2.12
C THR A 76 -2.56 -8.26 2.85
N GLY A 77 -3.83 -7.88 2.85
CA GLY A 77 -4.92 -8.63 3.46
C GLY A 77 -6.28 -8.35 2.80
N ARG A 78 -7.25 -9.22 3.10
CA ARG A 78 -8.63 -9.12 2.58
C ARG A 78 -9.58 -8.57 3.64
N TRP A 79 -9.74 -7.25 3.66
CA TRP A 79 -10.54 -6.54 4.66
C TRP A 79 -11.56 -5.58 4.04
N ARG A 80 -12.08 -5.94 2.86
CA ARG A 80 -12.98 -5.09 2.05
C ARG A 80 -14.28 -4.72 2.79
N ASP A 81 -14.75 -5.57 3.68
CA ASP A 81 -15.93 -5.37 4.53
C ASP A 81 -15.65 -4.52 5.79
N LYS A 82 -14.38 -4.19 6.03
CA LYS A 82 -13.90 -3.41 7.19
C LYS A 82 -13.24 -2.09 6.77
N LYS A 83 -13.72 -1.48 5.68
CA LYS A 83 -13.23 -0.17 5.21
C LYS A 83 -13.33 0.87 6.30
N GLN A 84 -12.28 1.67 6.44
CA GLN A 84 -12.19 2.73 7.43
C GLN A 84 -11.23 3.80 6.89
N ALA A 85 -11.61 5.07 7.04
CA ALA A 85 -10.74 6.18 6.64
C ALA A 85 -9.45 6.17 7.48
N PRO A 86 -8.28 6.49 6.90
CA PRO A 86 -7.03 6.62 7.65
C PRO A 86 -7.03 7.86 8.56
N SER A 87 -6.06 7.93 9.47
CA SER A 87 -5.81 9.15 10.24
C SER A 87 -4.97 10.13 9.43
N GLU A 88 -5.02 11.42 9.81
CA GLU A 88 -4.19 12.44 9.16
C GLU A 88 -2.70 12.14 9.36
N GLU A 89 -2.30 11.72 10.57
CA GLU A 89 -0.91 11.35 10.86
C GLU A 89 -0.40 10.21 9.96
N TYR A 90 -1.26 9.23 9.67
CA TYR A 90 -0.90 8.13 8.77
C TYR A 90 -0.81 8.59 7.31
N LEU A 91 -1.73 9.45 6.89
CA LEU A 91 -1.71 10.04 5.55
C LEU A 91 -0.44 10.88 5.34
N GLU A 92 -0.01 11.67 6.31
CA GLU A 92 1.23 12.46 6.21
C GLU A 92 2.46 11.57 5.98
N VAL A 93 2.53 10.41 6.62
CA VAL A 93 3.61 9.43 6.38
C VAL A 93 3.57 8.90 4.94
N ILE A 94 2.38 8.60 4.42
CA ILE A 94 2.20 8.16 3.03
C ILE A 94 2.59 9.28 2.05
N LYS A 95 2.13 10.51 2.27
CA LYS A 95 2.46 11.69 1.46
C LYS A 95 3.97 11.94 1.43
N LYS A 96 4.65 11.86 2.58
CA LYS A 96 6.10 11.96 2.66
C LYS A 96 6.79 10.86 1.84
N GLY A 97 6.33 9.61 1.95
CA GLY A 97 6.85 8.50 1.15
C GLY A 97 6.67 8.72 -0.36
N LEU A 98 5.54 9.28 -0.80
CA LEU A 98 5.29 9.66 -2.19
C LEU A 98 6.25 10.76 -2.64
N LYS A 99 6.45 11.81 -1.82
CA LYS A 99 7.38 12.91 -2.10
C LYS A 99 8.83 12.45 -2.21
N GLU A 100 9.24 11.45 -1.43
CA GLU A 100 10.59 10.88 -1.50
C GLU A 100 10.80 9.95 -2.71
N THR A 101 9.73 9.32 -3.20
CA THR A 101 9.78 8.29 -4.25
C THR A 101 9.50 8.86 -5.64
N THR A 102 8.82 10.00 -5.69
CA THR A 102 8.37 10.65 -6.92
C THR A 102 8.89 12.09 -6.96
N ASN A 103 8.85 12.72 -8.14
CA ASN A 103 9.12 14.16 -8.28
C ASN A 103 7.83 14.98 -8.26
N TRP A 104 6.80 14.52 -7.55
CA TRP A 104 5.50 15.20 -7.50
C TRP A 104 5.55 16.34 -6.49
N ASP A 105 4.84 17.42 -6.81
CA ASP A 105 4.57 18.50 -5.88
C ASP A 105 3.46 18.12 -4.90
N ASP A 106 3.28 18.94 -3.87
CA ASP A 106 2.32 18.69 -2.80
C ASP A 106 0.87 18.66 -3.34
N GLU A 107 0.53 19.52 -4.30
CA GLU A 107 -0.81 19.55 -4.93
C GLU A 107 -1.13 18.23 -5.62
N ARG A 108 -0.20 17.69 -6.41
CA ARG A 108 -0.38 16.41 -7.08
C ARG A 108 -0.45 15.24 -6.11
N ILE A 109 0.35 15.27 -5.03
CA ILE A 109 0.32 14.24 -3.98
C ILE A 109 -1.05 14.24 -3.30
N GLU A 110 -1.58 15.40 -2.92
CA GLU A 110 -2.91 15.52 -2.33
C GLU A 110 -4.00 15.02 -3.27
N ALA A 111 -3.97 15.46 -4.54
CA ALA A 111 -4.91 15.01 -5.55
C ALA A 111 -4.87 13.49 -5.77
N TYR A 112 -3.69 12.87 -5.69
CA TYR A 112 -3.53 11.43 -5.79
C TYR A 112 -4.11 10.69 -4.59
N VAL A 113 -3.77 11.09 -3.36
CA VAL A 113 -4.24 10.43 -2.13
C VAL A 113 -5.75 10.51 -2.02
N LYS A 114 -6.36 11.64 -2.40
CA LYS A 114 -7.82 11.87 -2.36
C LYS A 114 -8.62 10.85 -3.18
N LYS A 115 -8.02 10.19 -4.18
CA LYS A 115 -8.68 9.13 -4.96
C LYS A 115 -9.01 7.88 -4.14
N PHE A 116 -8.31 7.68 -3.03
CA PHE A 116 -8.43 6.47 -2.21
C PHE A 116 -9.19 6.70 -0.90
N MET A 117 -9.68 7.92 -0.69
CA MET A 117 -10.52 8.31 0.45
C MET A 117 -11.99 8.09 0.12
#